data_AF-A0A3B8MC23-F1
#
_entry.id   AF-A0A3B8MC23-F1
#
_cell.length_a   1.000
_cell.length_b   1.000
_cell.length_c   1.000
_cell.angle_alpha   90.00
_cell.angle_beta   90.00
_cell.angle_gamma   90.00
#
_symmetry.space_group_name_H-M   'P 1'
#
loop_
_entity.id
_entity.type
_entity.pdbx_description
1 polymer ?
#
loop_
_entity_poly.entity_id
_entity_poly.type
_entity_poly.pdbx_seq_one_letter_code
_entity_poly.pdbx_strand_id
1 'polypeptide(L)'
;MRTEQADLFSRQISELEKRIKLSIKNEPVFDLLKSILGIKDILGMTVYYEVGDIQRFKSDRNFSSYCRLAPPIAVSDGKNYQARGGKQGNPYLKWPFCVTATQAGRAYDRSRRFKQRHARRRAGGIGKLKKRKKDQGGSLPY
;
A
#
# COMPACT_ATOMS: atom_id res chain seq x y z
N MET A 1 -9.97 -35.85 -6.77
CA MET A 1 -9.85 -34.89 -7.89
C MET A 1 -9.66 -33.42 -7.48
N ARG A 2 -10.62 -32.71 -6.87
CA ARG A 2 -10.43 -31.26 -6.56
C ARG A 2 -9.33 -30.97 -5.52
N THR A 3 -9.17 -31.85 -4.54
CA THR A 3 -8.14 -31.74 -3.49
C THR A 3 -6.75 -32.02 -4.02
N GLU A 4 -6.60 -33.06 -4.86
CA GLU A 4 -5.33 -33.45 -5.48
C GLU A 4 -4.74 -32.32 -6.34
N GLN A 5 -5.59 -31.56 -7.04
CA GLN A 5 -5.16 -30.38 -7.80
C GLN A 5 -4.66 -29.26 -6.89
N ALA A 6 -5.35 -28.99 -5.78
CA ALA A 6 -4.94 -27.97 -4.81
C ALA A 6 -3.60 -28.31 -4.16
N ASP A 7 -3.38 -29.59 -3.84
CA ASP A 7 -2.13 -30.09 -3.25
C ASP A 7 -0.97 -29.99 -4.23
N LEU A 8 -1.19 -30.31 -5.51
CA LEU A 8 -0.19 -30.15 -6.56
C LEU A 8 0.26 -28.70 -6.69
N PHE A 9 -0.69 -27.76 -6.81
CA PHE A 9 -0.36 -26.34 -6.94
C PHE A 9 0.33 -25.80 -5.68
N SER A 10 -0.10 -26.23 -4.49
CA SER A 10 0.54 -25.83 -3.23
C SER A 10 2.00 -26.25 -3.15
N ARG A 11 2.34 -27.45 -3.64
CA ARG A 11 3.73 -27.93 -3.73
C ARG A 11 4.55 -27.11 -4.71
N GLN A 12 4.01 -26.83 -5.89
CA GLN A 12 4.68 -26.02 -6.91
C GLN A 12 4.94 -24.58 -6.42
N ILE A 13 3.94 -23.95 -5.79
CA ILE A 13 4.09 -22.62 -5.17
C ILE A 13 5.20 -22.65 -4.12
N SER A 14 5.18 -23.64 -3.22
CA SER A 14 6.20 -23.77 -2.16
C SER A 14 7.62 -23.94 -2.72
N GLU A 15 7.77 -24.67 -3.84
CA GLU A 15 9.06 -24.84 -4.49
C GLU A 15 9.55 -23.54 -5.14
N LEU A 16 8.66 -22.81 -5.82
CA LEU A 16 8.96 -21.51 -6.39
C LEU A 16 9.35 -20.50 -5.31
N GLU A 17 8.60 -20.44 -4.21
CA GLU A 17 8.91 -19.57 -3.07
C GLU A 17 10.31 -19.85 -2.50
N LYS A 18 10.70 -21.13 -2.38
CA LYS A 18 12.05 -21.50 -1.93
C LYS A 18 13.12 -21.02 -2.91
N ARG A 19 12.92 -21.23 -4.21
CA ARG A 19 13.88 -20.82 -5.25
C ARG A 19 14.08 -19.30 -5.26
N ILE A 20 12.99 -18.53 -5.18
CA ILE A 20 13.03 -17.06 -5.15
C ILE A 20 13.68 -16.55 -3.85
N LYS A 21 13.43 -17.22 -2.72
CA LYS A 21 14.08 -16.86 -1.46
C LYS A 21 15.60 -17.06 -1.52
N LEU A 22 16.07 -18.09 -2.22
CA LEU A 22 17.50 -18.33 -2.40
C LEU A 22 18.17 -17.25 -3.26
N SER A 23 17.49 -16.71 -4.28
CA SER A 23 18.08 -15.66 -5.13
C SER A 23 18.29 -14.32 -4.42
N ILE A 24 17.66 -14.09 -3.27
CA ILE A 24 17.76 -12.82 -2.52
C ILE A 24 18.60 -12.98 -1.23
N LYS A 25 19.07 -14.20 -0.90
CA LYS A 25 19.64 -14.54 0.41
C LYS A 25 20.81 -13.66 0.89
N ASN A 26 21.51 -12.97 -0.02
CA ASN A 26 22.66 -12.12 0.29
C ASN A 26 22.50 -10.66 -0.15
N GLU A 27 21.27 -10.19 -0.37
CA GLU A 27 21.02 -8.82 -0.83
C GLU A 27 20.82 -7.85 0.35
N PRO A 28 21.73 -6.89 0.58
CA PRO A 28 21.64 -5.97 1.73
C PRO A 28 20.40 -5.07 1.65
N VAL A 29 19.93 -4.77 0.44
CA VAL A 29 18.71 -3.98 0.22
C VAL A 29 17.48 -4.73 0.75
N PHE A 30 17.45 -6.06 0.61
CA PHE A 30 16.35 -6.87 1.13
C PHE A 30 16.36 -6.95 2.65
N ASP A 31 17.54 -7.04 3.27
CA ASP A 31 17.67 -7.01 4.73
C ASP A 31 17.21 -5.67 5.30
N LEU A 32 17.54 -4.56 4.65
CA LEU A 32 17.02 -3.24 4.99
C LEU A 32 15.49 -3.19 4.85
N LEU A 33 14.92 -3.82 3.81
CA LEU A 33 13.49 -3.89 3.65
C LEU A 33 12.82 -4.72 4.76
N LYS A 34 13.45 -5.79 5.21
CA LYS A 34 12.98 -6.63 6.32
C LYS A 34 13.05 -5.96 7.69
N SER A 35 13.86 -4.91 7.85
CA SER A 35 13.86 -4.11 9.09
C SER A 35 12.57 -3.29 9.26
N ILE A 36 11.77 -3.14 8.20
CA ILE A 36 10.48 -2.44 8.24
C ILE A 36 9.45 -3.30 8.97
N LEU A 37 8.77 -2.70 9.95
CA LEU A 37 7.75 -3.36 10.76
C LEU A 37 6.64 -3.97 9.89
N GLY A 38 6.46 -5.28 10.00
CA GLY A 38 5.38 -6.01 9.35
C GLY A 38 5.69 -6.53 7.94
N ILE A 39 6.87 -6.27 7.40
CA ILE A 39 7.32 -6.90 6.14
C ILE A 39 7.79 -8.31 6.45
N LYS A 40 7.24 -9.28 5.71
CA LYS A 40 7.68 -10.68 5.71
C LYS A 40 8.37 -11.00 4.39
N ASP A 41 9.03 -12.16 4.34
CA ASP A 41 9.80 -12.63 3.18
C ASP A 41 9.06 -12.44 1.84
N ILE A 42 7.83 -12.96 1.68
CA ILE A 42 7.06 -12.84 0.43
C ILE A 42 6.79 -11.38 0.05
N LEU A 43 6.28 -10.58 0.98
CA LEU A 43 5.97 -9.17 0.72
C LEU A 43 7.23 -8.39 0.37
N GLY A 44 8.34 -8.71 1.04
CA GLY A 44 9.61 -8.07 0.79
C GLY A 44 10.15 -8.43 -0.59
N MET A 45 10.04 -9.70 -0.99
CA MET A 45 10.47 -10.16 -2.32
C MET A 45 9.63 -9.47 -3.40
N THR A 46 8.32 -9.37 -3.21
CA THR A 46 7.43 -8.63 -4.13
C THR A 46 7.89 -7.20 -4.28
N VAL A 47 8.15 -6.47 -3.18
CA VAL A 47 8.60 -5.08 -3.26
C VAL A 47 9.96 -4.99 -3.94
N TYR A 48 10.91 -5.85 -3.59
CA TYR A 48 12.25 -5.84 -4.18
C TYR A 48 12.22 -6.00 -5.71
N TYR A 49 11.52 -7.02 -6.21
CA TYR A 49 11.45 -7.29 -7.65
C TYR A 49 10.60 -6.27 -8.43
N GLU A 50 9.53 -5.74 -7.84
CA GLU A 50 8.67 -4.75 -8.51
C GLU A 50 9.29 -3.34 -8.54
N VAL A 51 10.08 -3.01 -7.52
CA VAL A 51 10.80 -1.73 -7.47
C VAL A 51 12.01 -1.78 -8.41
N GLY A 52 12.79 -2.85 -8.39
CA GLY A 52 14.05 -2.91 -9.14
C GLY A 52 14.98 -1.77 -8.71
N ASP A 53 15.48 -0.99 -9.66
CA ASP A 53 16.30 0.17 -9.36
C ASP A 53 15.49 1.32 -8.73
N ILE A 54 15.83 1.68 -7.49
CA ILE A 54 15.21 2.78 -6.76
C ILE A 54 15.61 4.16 -7.32
N GLN A 55 16.76 4.28 -7.99
CA GLN A 55 17.27 5.54 -8.53
C GLN A 55 16.42 6.08 -9.70
N ARG A 56 15.55 5.26 -10.28
CA ARG A 56 14.57 5.70 -11.29
C ARG A 56 13.58 6.75 -10.75
N PHE A 57 13.43 6.86 -9.44
CA PHE A 57 12.53 7.82 -8.80
C PHE A 57 13.28 9.07 -8.33
N LYS A 58 12.97 10.21 -8.95
CA LYS A 58 13.53 11.53 -8.56
C LYS A 58 13.21 11.94 -7.11
N SER A 59 12.15 11.42 -6.51
CA SER A 59 11.75 11.73 -5.14
C SER A 59 10.92 10.61 -4.50
N ASP A 60 10.87 10.63 -3.17
CA ASP A 60 9.99 9.78 -2.34
C ASP A 60 8.50 9.96 -2.67
N ARG A 61 8.10 11.19 -3.04
CA ARG A 61 6.73 11.48 -3.50
C ARG A 61 6.41 10.74 -4.80
N ASN A 62 7.34 10.69 -5.75
CA ASN A 62 7.15 9.96 -7.01
C ASN A 62 7.05 8.45 -6.73
N PHE A 63 7.86 7.93 -5.82
CA PHE A 63 7.78 6.53 -5.40
C PHE A 63 6.44 6.20 -4.74
N SER A 64 5.99 7.00 -3.75
CA SER A 64 4.71 6.77 -3.08
C SER A 64 3.49 6.88 -4.02
N SER A 65 3.55 7.77 -5.00
CA SER A 65 2.55 7.86 -6.07
C SER A 65 2.56 6.61 -6.96
N TYR A 66 3.73 6.15 -7.38
CA TYR A 66 3.90 4.92 -8.15
C TYR A 66 3.36 3.68 -7.41
N CYS A 67 3.58 3.59 -6.10
CA CYS A 67 3.07 2.53 -5.24
C CYS A 67 1.55 2.62 -4.95
N ARG A 68 0.84 3.60 -5.55
CA ARG A 68 -0.59 3.88 -5.33
C ARG A 68 -0.95 4.21 -3.87
N LEU A 69 -0.01 4.78 -3.11
CA LEU A 69 -0.19 5.12 -1.69
C LEU A 69 -0.66 6.57 -1.49
N ALA A 70 -0.40 7.44 -2.47
CA ALA A 70 -0.88 8.81 -2.46
C ALA A 70 -2.25 8.93 -3.17
N PRO A 71 -3.22 9.68 -2.61
CA PRO A 71 -4.46 9.96 -3.31
C PRO A 71 -4.19 10.87 -4.52
N PRO A 72 -4.84 10.63 -5.67
CA PRO A 72 -4.74 11.52 -6.82
C PRO A 72 -5.51 12.82 -6.53
N ILE A 73 -4.84 13.95 -6.75
CA ILE A 73 -5.44 15.28 -6.57
C ILE A 73 -5.43 15.98 -7.92
N ALA A 74 -6.59 16.47 -8.35
CA ALA A 74 -6.72 17.38 -9.48
C ALA A 74 -6.97 18.78 -8.95
N VAL A 75 -6.33 19.79 -9.54
CA VAL A 75 -6.54 21.20 -9.20
C VAL A 75 -7.13 21.89 -10.42
N SER A 76 -8.29 22.52 -10.27
CA SER A 76 -8.90 23.37 -11.30
C SER A 76 -9.45 24.62 -10.63
N ASP A 77 -9.16 25.79 -11.20
CA ASP A 77 -9.64 27.08 -10.67
C ASP A 77 -9.33 27.26 -9.16
N GLY A 78 -8.11 26.89 -8.74
CA GLY A 78 -7.66 26.95 -7.34
C GLY A 78 -8.35 25.96 -6.38
N LYS A 79 -9.32 25.16 -6.86
CA LYS A 79 -10.05 24.17 -6.07
C LYS A 79 -9.46 22.77 -6.27
N ASN A 80 -9.29 22.06 -5.17
CA ASN A 80 -8.80 20.68 -5.15
C ASN A 80 -9.96 19.69 -5.27
N TYR A 81 -9.89 18.80 -6.25
CA TYR A 81 -10.82 17.72 -6.49
C TYR A 81 -10.09 16.38 -6.40
N GLN A 82 -10.82 15.31 -6.08
CA GLN A 82 -10.29 13.96 -6.16
C GLN A 82 -10.21 13.53 -7.62
N ALA A 83 -9.01 13.23 -8.13
CA ALA A 83 -8.84 12.89 -9.53
C ALA A 83 -9.30 11.46 -9.86
N ARG A 84 -9.73 11.23 -11.11
CA ARG A 84 -10.15 9.90 -11.61
C ARG A 84 -8.99 8.90 -11.77
N GLY A 85 -7.74 9.34 -11.66
CA GLY A 85 -6.50 8.55 -11.86
C GLY A 85 -6.08 7.66 -10.68
N GLY A 86 -6.95 7.29 -9.76
CA GLY A 86 -6.56 6.55 -8.53
C GLY A 86 -6.05 5.11 -8.74
N LYS A 87 -6.12 4.62 -9.99
CA LYS A 87 -5.57 3.33 -10.42
C LYS A 87 -4.27 3.48 -11.21
N GLN A 88 -3.72 4.68 -11.36
CA GLN A 88 -2.41 4.87 -11.99
C GLN A 88 -1.29 4.42 -11.04
N GLY A 89 -0.20 3.87 -11.57
CA GLY A 89 0.91 3.28 -10.81
C GLY A 89 0.87 1.75 -10.76
N ASN A 90 1.78 1.15 -9.99
CA ASN A 90 1.94 -0.30 -9.90
C ASN A 90 0.96 -0.94 -8.89
N PRO A 91 0.03 -1.82 -9.34
CA PRO A 91 -0.92 -2.50 -8.46
C PRO A 91 -0.25 -3.50 -7.51
N TYR A 92 0.83 -4.15 -7.96
CA TYR A 92 1.56 -5.17 -7.20
C TYR A 92 2.30 -4.59 -6.01
N LEU A 93 2.66 -3.30 -6.03
CA LEU A 93 3.23 -2.60 -4.88
C LEU A 93 2.17 -2.10 -3.89
N LYS A 94 0.96 -1.80 -4.35
CA LYS A 94 -0.12 -1.38 -3.45
C LYS A 94 -0.46 -2.46 -2.42
N TRP A 95 -0.62 -3.70 -2.89
CA TRP A 95 -0.97 -4.84 -2.05
C TRP A 95 0.00 -5.07 -0.87
N PRO A 96 1.32 -5.24 -1.06
CA PRO A 96 2.25 -5.56 0.01
C PRO A 96 2.34 -4.43 1.04
N PHE A 97 2.29 -3.16 0.61
CA PHE A 97 2.26 -2.03 1.55
C PHE A 97 0.96 -2.00 2.36
N CYS A 98 -0.20 -2.27 1.76
CA CYS A 98 -1.47 -2.34 2.48
C CYS A 98 -1.49 -3.49 3.51
N VAL A 99 -1.00 -4.67 3.13
CA VAL A 99 -0.90 -5.83 4.02
C VAL A 99 0.07 -5.52 5.17
N THR A 100 1.26 -5.02 4.85
CA THR A 100 2.29 -4.62 5.83
C THR A 100 1.76 -3.60 6.81
N ALA A 101 1.10 -2.53 6.35
CA ALA A 101 0.55 -1.49 7.22
C ALA A 101 -0.56 -2.03 8.15
N THR A 102 -1.36 -2.97 7.64
CA THR A 102 -2.41 -3.63 8.42
C THR A 102 -1.80 -4.52 9.50
N GLN A 103 -0.80 -5.33 9.15
CA GLN A 103 -0.06 -6.16 10.09
C GLN A 103 0.67 -5.32 11.13
N ALA A 104 1.33 -4.25 10.71
CA ALA A 104 2.06 -3.35 11.59
C ALA A 104 1.14 -2.69 12.62
N GLY A 105 -0.05 -2.26 12.20
CA GLY A 105 -1.05 -1.68 13.10
C GLY A 105 -1.70 -2.67 14.07
N ARG A 106 -1.57 -3.98 13.83
CA ARG A 106 -2.03 -5.04 14.73
C ARG A 106 -0.94 -5.44 15.73
N ALA A 107 0.27 -5.67 15.24
CA ALA A 107 1.36 -6.25 16.01
C ALA A 107 2.15 -5.23 16.85
N TYR A 108 2.20 -3.95 16.45
CA TYR A 108 3.07 -2.96 17.11
C TYR A 108 2.30 -1.75 17.65
N ASP A 109 2.58 -1.40 18.91
CA ASP A 109 1.88 -0.32 19.61
C ASP A 109 2.05 1.06 18.99
N ARG A 110 3.26 1.39 18.55
CA ARG A 110 3.55 2.69 17.91
C ARG A 110 2.70 2.89 16.66
N SER A 111 2.64 1.88 15.80
CA SER A 111 1.87 1.88 14.56
C SER A 111 0.36 1.90 14.83
N ARG A 112 -0.10 1.16 15.85
CA ARG A 112 -1.50 1.17 16.30
C ARG A 112 -1.95 2.55 16.78
N ARG A 113 -1.17 3.18 17.67
CA ARG A 113 -1.43 4.53 18.19
C ARG A 113 -1.43 5.56 17.07
N PHE A 114 -0.50 5.46 16.13
CA PHE A 114 -0.45 6.33 14.95
C PHE A 114 -1.73 6.20 14.10
N LYS A 115 -2.13 4.96 13.77
CA LYS A 115 -3.37 4.68 13.02
C LYS A 115 -4.60 5.26 13.72
N GLN A 116 -4.74 5.02 15.03
CA GLN A 116 -5.86 5.55 15.83
C GLN A 116 -5.87 7.09 15.86
N ARG A 117 -4.72 7.74 16.03
CA ARG A 117 -4.59 9.20 15.98
C ARG A 117 -5.04 9.76 14.63
N HIS A 118 -4.60 9.15 13.53
CA HIS A 118 -5.02 9.53 12.19
C HIS A 118 -6.53 9.31 11.94
N ALA A 119 -7.08 8.20 12.44
CA ALA A 119 -8.51 7.92 12.36
C ALA A 119 -9.34 8.97 13.11
N ARG A 120 -8.93 9.36 14.33
CA ARG A 120 -9.60 10.41 15.12
C ARG A 120 -9.59 11.77 14.42
N ARG A 121 -8.46 12.16 13.82
CA ARG A 121 -8.35 13.41 13.03
C ARG A 121 -9.30 13.40 11.84
N ARG A 122 -9.39 12.27 11.12
CA ARG A 122 -10.29 12.13 9.96
C ARG A 122 -11.76 12.03 10.36
N ALA A 123 -12.10 11.41 11.48
CA ALA A 123 -13.47 11.36 11.99
C ALA A 123 -14.02 12.77 12.24
N GLY A 124 -13.22 13.66 12.84
CA GLY A 124 -13.58 15.07 13.00
C GLY A 124 -13.65 15.84 11.67
N GLY A 125 -12.80 15.50 10.70
CA GLY A 125 -12.76 16.13 9.36
C GLY A 125 -13.92 15.74 8.44
N ILE A 126 -14.35 14.47 8.45
CA ILE A 126 -15.49 13.98 7.67
C ILE A 126 -16.80 14.63 8.15
N GLY A 127 -16.95 14.81 9.47
CA GLY A 127 -18.05 15.58 10.04
C GLY A 127 -18.05 17.05 9.57
N LYS A 128 -16.87 17.69 9.52
CA LYS A 128 -16.71 19.06 9.01
C LYS A 128 -16.94 19.18 7.50
N LEU A 129 -16.54 18.19 6.69
CA LEU A 129 -16.80 18.15 5.24
C LEU A 129 -18.30 17.99 4.94
N LYS A 130 -19.00 17.10 5.68
CA LYS A 130 -20.46 16.96 5.58
C LYS A 130 -21.18 18.25 5.97
N LYS A 131 -20.73 18.92 7.03
CA LYS A 131 -21.29 20.21 7.47
C LYS A 131 -21.11 21.31 6.42
N ARG A 132 -19.89 21.48 5.88
CA ARG A 132 -19.59 22.41 4.78
C ARG A 132 -20.40 22.16 3.50
N LYS A 133 -20.68 20.89 3.15
CA LYS A 133 -21.53 20.57 1.99
C LYS A 133 -23.02 20.89 2.23
N LYS A 134 -23.50 20.74 3.47
CA LYS A 134 -24.86 21.12 3.88
C LYS A 134 -25.04 22.65 3.88
N ASP A 135 -24.02 23.38 4.30
CA ASP A 135 -24.01 24.85 4.35
C ASP A 135 -23.86 25.51 2.96
N GLN A 136 -23.45 24.75 1.93
CA GLN A 136 -23.28 25.23 0.54
C GLN A 136 -24.42 24.85 -0.42
N GLY A 137 -25.57 24.36 0.08
CA GLY A 137 -26.80 24.25 -0.72
C GLY A 137 -26.72 23.34 -1.96
N GLY A 138 -25.83 22.35 -2.01
CA GLY A 138 -25.73 21.43 -3.16
C GLY A 138 -26.63 20.21 -3.00
N SER A 139 -27.66 20.10 -3.84
CA SER A 139 -28.50 18.90 -3.99
C SER A 139 -27.65 17.68 -4.38
N LEU A 140 -27.98 16.53 -3.78
CA LEU A 140 -27.39 15.23 -4.12
C LEU A 140 -27.95 14.77 -5.48
N PRO A 141 -27.13 14.45 -6.51
CA PRO A 141 -27.61 13.61 -7.58
C PRO A 141 -27.72 12.17 -7.05
N TYR A 142 -28.84 11.53 -7.37
CA TYR A 142 -29.05 10.08 -7.18
C TYR A 142 -27.97 9.27 -7.90
#